data_AF-A0A7W0GC17-F1
#
_entry.id   AF-A0A7W0GC17-F1
#
_cell.length_a   1.000
_cell.length_b   1.000
_cell.length_c   1.000
_cell.angle_alpha   90.00
_cell.angle_beta   90.00
_cell.angle_gamma   90.00
#
_symmetry.space_group_name_H-M   'P 1'
#
loop_
_entity.id
_entity.type
_entity.pdbx_description
1 polymer ?
#
loop_
_entity_poly.entity_id
_entity_poly.type
_entity_poly.pdbx_seq_one_letter_code
_entity_poly.pdbx_strand_id
1 'polypeptide(L)' 'GADPGADDVQALVARHYRWVSTFSTPNREAYVNLGQMYVDDPRYAANYDKHGAGASTFVLDAMKVYAERNLA' A
#
# COMPACT_ATOMS: atom_id res chain seq x y z
N GLY A 1 2.86 -13.66 -10.65
CA GLY A 1 2.46 -12.34 -10.14
C GLY A 1 3.71 -11.57 -9.80
N ALA A 2 3.65 -10.24 -9.78
CA ALA A 2 4.75 -9.43 -9.25
C ALA A 2 4.98 -9.76 -7.76
N ASP A 3 6.21 -9.62 -7.27
CA ASP A 3 6.55 -9.80 -5.86
C ASP A 3 6.32 -8.45 -5.12
N PRO A 4 5.48 -8.41 -4.06
CA PRO A 4 5.25 -7.19 -3.28
C PRO A 4 6.54 -6.57 -2.72
N GLY A 5 7.57 -7.38 -2.46
CA GLY A 5 8.85 -6.95 -1.91
C GLY A 5 9.91 -6.53 -2.94
N ALA A 6 9.63 -6.66 -4.23
CA ALA A 6 10.55 -6.32 -5.31
C ALA A 6 10.89 -4.81 -5.31
N ASP A 7 12.11 -4.47 -5.75
CA ASP A 7 12.64 -3.11 -5.66
C ASP A 7 11.82 -2.08 -6.45
N ASP A 8 11.32 -2.47 -7.63
CA ASP A 8 10.46 -1.63 -8.46
C ASP A 8 9.11 -1.35 -7.78
N VAL A 9 8.50 -2.37 -7.19
CA VAL A 9 7.27 -2.26 -6.40
C VAL A 9 7.50 -1.38 -5.18
N GLN A 10 8.58 -1.59 -4.43
CA GLN A 10 8.91 -0.81 -3.24
C GLN A 10 9.23 0.65 -3.57
N ALA A 11 9.80 0.94 -4.74
CA ALA A 11 9.98 2.32 -5.23
C ALA A 11 8.63 3.02 -5.46
N LEU A 12 7.62 2.30 -5.98
CA LEU A 12 6.26 2.81 -6.14
C LEU A 12 5.59 3.04 -4.78
N VAL A 13 5.73 2.11 -3.83
CA VAL A 13 5.18 2.25 -2.48
C VAL A 13 5.84 3.41 -1.74
N ALA A 14 7.15 3.62 -1.91
CA ALA A 14 7.85 4.77 -1.34
C ALA A 14 7.30 6.10 -1.90
N ARG A 15 6.98 6.16 -3.20
CA ARG A 15 6.32 7.33 -3.80
C ARG A 15 4.92 7.54 -3.22
N HIS A 16 4.16 6.46 -3.05
CA HIS A 16 2.85 6.51 -2.42
C HIS A 16 2.94 7.03 -0.98
N TYR A 17 3.85 6.50 -0.17
CA TYR A 17 4.10 6.96 1.20
C TYR A 17 4.40 8.46 1.22
N ARG A 18 5.32 8.96 0.37
CA ARG A 18 5.63 10.39 0.28
C ARG A 18 4.41 11.25 -0.06
N TRP A 19 3.53 10.76 -0.92
CA TRP A 19 2.28 11.46 -1.25
C TRP A 19 1.31 11.46 -0.06
N VAL A 20 1.13 10.34 0.64
CA VAL A 20 0.33 10.31 1.87
C VAL A 20 0.90 11.27 2.92
N SER A 21 2.24 11.31 3.06
CA SER A 21 2.98 12.21 3.94
C SER A 21 2.73 13.70 3.70
N THR A 22 2.18 14.11 2.55
CA THR A 22 1.80 15.52 2.33
C THR A 22 0.56 15.94 3.11
N PHE A 23 -0.27 14.98 3.55
CA PHE A 23 -1.49 15.24 4.33
C PHE A 23 -1.31 14.92 5.81
N SER A 24 -0.64 13.83 6.11
CA SER A 24 -0.28 13.40 7.48
C SER A 24 0.92 12.48 7.39
N THR A 25 1.80 12.45 8.40
CA THR A 25 2.95 11.52 8.40
C THR A 25 2.58 10.24 9.17
N PRO A 26 2.12 9.17 8.49
CA PRO A 26 1.73 7.95 9.19
C PRO A 26 2.96 7.22 9.71
N ASN A 27 2.84 6.67 10.92
CA ASN A 27 3.73 5.64 11.45
C ASN A 27 3.44 4.29 10.78
N ARG A 28 4.18 3.23 11.17
CA ARG A 28 4.01 1.89 10.59
C ARG A 28 2.56 1.41 10.63
N GLU A 29 1.95 1.46 11.80
CA GLU A 29 0.59 0.96 12.02
C GLU A 29 -0.45 1.75 11.20
N ALA A 30 -0.39 3.09 11.24
CA ALA A 30 -1.30 3.93 10.49
C ALA A 30 -1.20 3.70 8.98
N TYR A 31 0.01 3.48 8.45
CA TYR A 31 0.19 3.21 7.03
C TYR A 31 -0.34 1.83 6.63
N VAL A 32 -0.16 0.80 7.47
CA VAL A 32 -0.73 -0.53 7.23
C VAL A 32 -2.26 -0.50 7.30
N ASN A 33 -2.84 0.21 8.29
CA ASN A 33 -4.28 0.37 8.44
C ASN A 33 -4.91 1.08 7.24
N LEU A 34 -4.21 2.05 6.64
CA LEU A 34 -4.63 2.68 5.39
C LEU A 34 -4.71 1.66 4.23
N GLY A 35 -3.72 0.78 4.11
CA GLY A 35 -3.76 -0.29 3.12
C GLY A 35 -4.89 -1.29 3.38
N GLN A 36 -5.16 -1.61 4.64
CA GLN A 36 -6.26 -2.51 5.02
C GLN A 36 -7.61 -1.92 4.62
N MET A 37 -7.80 -0.60 4.79
CA MET A 37 -8.99 0.11 4.30
C MET A 37 -9.17 -0.02 2.77
N TYR A 38 -8.08 -0.08 1.99
CA TYR A 38 -8.18 -0.27 0.53
C TYR A 38 -8.74 -1.65 0.13
N VAL A 39 -8.59 -2.65 1.00
CA VAL A 39 -9.12 -4.00 0.79
C VAL A 39 -10.53 -4.12 1.37
N ASP A 40 -10.74 -3.58 2.56
CA ASP A 40 -11.98 -3.77 3.32
C ASP A 40 -13.14 -2.91 2.81
N ASP A 41 -12.86 -1.74 2.20
CA ASP A 41 -13.88 -0.87 1.64
C ASP A 41 -14.03 -1.10 0.12
N PRO A 42 -15.18 -1.63 -0.36
CA PRO A 42 -15.43 -1.93 -1.76
C PRO A 42 -15.25 -0.74 -2.70
N ARG A 43 -15.44 0.49 -2.22
CA ARG A 43 -15.26 1.71 -3.02
C ARG A 43 -13.80 1.92 -3.41
N TYR A 44 -12.87 1.57 -2.52
CA TYR A 44 -11.44 1.64 -2.78
C TYR A 44 -10.97 0.39 -3.52
N ALA A 45 -11.44 -0.80 -3.13
CA ALA A 45 -11.13 -2.04 -3.84
C ALA A 45 -11.48 -1.96 -5.33
N ALA A 46 -12.65 -1.41 -5.69
CA ALA A 46 -13.06 -1.22 -7.09
C ALA A 46 -12.10 -0.34 -7.90
N ASN A 47 -11.40 0.61 -7.27
CA ASN A 47 -10.41 1.46 -7.94
C ASN A 47 -9.09 0.74 -8.24
N TYR A 48 -8.73 -0.27 -7.45
CA TYR A 48 -7.52 -1.06 -7.62
C TYR A 48 -7.78 -2.31 -8.45
N ASP A 49 -8.86 -3.04 -8.15
CA ASP A 49 -9.20 -4.31 -8.78
C ASP A 49 -9.63 -4.18 -10.25
N LYS A 50 -9.90 -2.96 -10.73
CA LYS A 50 -10.03 -2.67 -12.17
C LYS A 50 -8.78 -3.08 -12.98
N HIS A 51 -7.63 -3.21 -12.32
CA HIS A 51 -6.36 -3.63 -12.91
C HIS A 51 -6.10 -5.15 -12.79
N GLY A 52 -7.06 -5.90 -12.21
CA GLY A 52 -6.97 -7.34 -11.99
C GLY A 52 -7.47 -7.70 -10.60
N ALA A 53 -8.14 -8.85 -10.48
CA ALA A 53 -8.63 -9.34 -9.19
C ALA A 53 -7.46 -9.51 -8.20
N GLY A 54 -7.61 -8.98 -6.97
CA GLY A 54 -6.59 -9.05 -5.93
C GLY A 54 -5.51 -7.97 -6.00
N ALA A 55 -5.66 -6.97 -6.87
CA ALA A 55 -4.74 -5.83 -6.93
C ALA A 55 -4.73 -5.03 -5.62
N SER A 56 -5.90 -4.85 -4.98
CA SER A 56 -6.01 -4.23 -3.65
C SER A 56 -5.19 -4.99 -2.58
N THR A 57 -5.28 -6.32 -2.54
CA THR A 57 -4.50 -7.18 -1.64
C THR A 57 -2.99 -7.06 -1.90
N PHE A 58 -2.58 -7.07 -3.17
CA PHE A 58 -1.19 -6.88 -3.54
C PHE A 58 -0.63 -5.53 -3.05
N VAL A 59 -1.42 -4.45 -3.16
CA VAL A 59 -1.04 -3.13 -2.66
C VAL A 59 -0.87 -3.15 -1.14
N LEU A 60 -1.79 -3.78 -0.40
CA LEU A 60 -1.66 -3.96 1.04
C LEU A 60 -0.38 -4.71 1.42
N ASP A 61 -0.08 -5.82 0.76
CA ASP A 61 1.13 -6.60 1.04
C ASP A 61 2.40 -5.79 0.77
N ALA A 62 2.43 -5.03 -0.33
CA ALA A 62 3.56 -4.17 -0.65
C ALA A 62 3.73 -3.02 0.37
N MET A 63 2.62 -2.46 0.86
CA MET A 63 2.61 -1.45 1.92
C MET A 63 3.11 -2.01 3.26
N LYS A 64 2.74 -3.25 3.62
CA LYS A 64 3.26 -3.93 4.82
C LYS A 64 4.78 -4.08 4.78
N VAL A 65 5.32 -4.57 3.66
CA VAL A 65 6.77 -4.73 3.48
C VAL A 65 7.49 -3.38 3.60
N TYR A 66 6.96 -2.33 2.97
CA TYR A 66 7.55 -1.00 3.08
C TYR A 66 7.53 -0.48 4.52
N ALA A 67 6.41 -0.66 5.22
CA ALA A 67 6.21 -0.19 6.58
C ALA A 67 7.16 -0.89 7.57
N GLU A 68 7.36 -2.19 7.42
CA GLU A 68 8.31 -2.98 8.21
C GLU A 68 9.75 -2.50 8.00
N ARG A 69 10.15 -2.24 6.74
CA ARG A 69 11.51 -1.84 6.38
C ARG A 69 11.87 -0.39 6.75
N ASN A 70 10.90 0.52 6.74
CA ASN A 70 11.19 1.97 6.72
C ASN A 70 10.53 2.80 7.81
N LEU A 71 9.46 2.30 8.45
CA LEU A 71 8.66 3.09 9.38
C LEU A 71 8.86 2.58 10.81
N ALA A 72 8.83 3.50 11.78
CA ALA A 72 8.83 3.19 13.21
C ALA A 72 7.44 2.73 13.66
#